data_AF-A0A418ASQ2-F1
#
_entry.id   AF-A0A418ASQ2-F1
#
_cell.length_a   1.000
_cell.length_b   1.000
_cell.length_c   1.000
_cell.angle_alpha   90.00
_cell.angle_beta   90.00
_cell.angle_gamma   90.00
#
_symmetry.space_group_name_H-M   'P 1'
#
loop_
_entity.id
_entity.type
_entity.pdbx_description
1 polymer ?
#
loop_
_entity_poly.entity_id
_entity_poly.type
_entity_poly.pdbx_seq_one_letter_code
_entity_poly.pdbx_strand_id
1 'polypeptide(L)'
;PPASLLSNSQRRARYTVALKAASRIAADKLISVAEKGRLKDLILVDDSRVSHAIALYEDDRDVEEMLDTLYRIAKSTSARA
;
A
#
# COMPACT_ATOMS: atom_id res chain seq x y z
N PRO A 1 14.27 20.56 1.70
CA PRO A 1 13.59 20.17 0.44
C PRO A 1 12.10 19.86 0.69
N PRO A 2 11.15 20.47 -0.04
CA PRO A 2 9.75 20.16 0.18
C PRO A 2 9.44 18.76 -0.36
N ALA A 3 8.76 17.96 0.45
CA ALA A 3 8.22 16.68 0.03
C ALA A 3 7.20 16.91 -1.12
N SER A 4 7.47 16.29 -2.27
CA SER A 4 6.49 15.71 -3.21
C SER A 4 5.69 16.65 -4.15
N LEU A 5 6.27 17.01 -5.30
CA LEU A 5 5.54 17.46 -6.50
C LEU A 5 5.12 16.29 -7.41
N LEU A 6 4.50 15.24 -6.86
CA LEU A 6 3.93 14.21 -7.74
C LEU A 6 2.77 14.79 -8.54
N SER A 7 2.71 14.48 -9.83
CA SER A 7 1.55 14.82 -10.64
C SER A 7 0.33 13.98 -10.23
N ASN A 8 -0.86 14.45 -10.59
CA ASN A 8 -2.09 13.68 -10.39
C ASN A 8 -2.03 12.31 -11.09
N SER A 9 -1.35 12.22 -12.25
CA SER A 9 -1.19 10.94 -12.95
C SER A 9 -0.27 9.97 -12.20
N GLN A 10 0.83 10.46 -11.63
CA GLN A 10 1.74 9.66 -10.82
C GLN A 10 1.04 9.12 -9.56
N ARG A 11 0.30 9.97 -8.85
CA ARG A 11 -0.51 9.53 -7.68
C ARG A 11 -1.49 8.42 -8.07
N ARG A 12 -2.24 8.61 -9.16
CA ARG A 12 -3.20 7.60 -9.64
C ARG A 12 -2.53 6.28 -10.01
N ALA A 13 -1.36 6.33 -10.63
CA ALA A 13 -0.58 5.13 -10.96
C ALA A 13 -0.17 4.38 -9.68
N ARG A 14 0.39 5.08 -8.69
CA ARG A 14 0.77 4.51 -7.39
C ARG A 14 -0.42 3.87 -6.67
N TYR A 15 -1.55 4.57 -6.61
CA TYR A 15 -2.78 4.04 -6.02
C TYR A 15 -3.25 2.77 -6.73
N THR A 16 -3.17 2.75 -8.06
CA THR A 16 -3.55 1.57 -8.84
C THR A 16 -2.67 0.37 -8.50
N VAL A 17 -1.35 0.58 -8.37
CA VAL A 17 -0.41 -0.48 -7.97
C VAL A 17 -0.74 -1.00 -6.56
N ALA A 18 -0.91 -0.11 -5.58
CA ALA A 18 -1.19 -0.51 -4.21
C ALA A 18 -2.56 -1.19 -4.07
N LEU A 19 -3.59 -0.76 -4.80
CA LEU A 19 -4.92 -1.41 -4.79
C LEU A 19 -4.88 -2.81 -5.41
N LYS A 20 -4.07 -3.01 -6.46
CA LYS A 20 -3.83 -4.34 -7.05
C LYS A 20 -3.09 -5.24 -6.06
N ALA A 21 -2.05 -4.73 -5.41
CA ALA A 21 -1.31 -5.44 -4.37
C ALA A 21 -2.22 -5.85 -3.20
N ALA A 22 -3.00 -4.92 -2.66
CA ALA A 22 -3.98 -5.19 -1.60
C ALA A 22 -5.01 -6.26 -2.01
N SER A 23 -5.40 -6.28 -3.29
CA SER A 23 -6.30 -7.30 -3.82
C SER A 23 -5.65 -8.66 -3.96
N ARG A 24 -4.37 -8.73 -4.35
CA ARG A 24 -3.58 -9.98 -4.39
C ARG A 24 -3.43 -10.57 -2.98
N ILE A 25 -2.97 -9.78 -2.01
CA ILE A 25 -2.80 -10.22 -0.62
C ILE A 25 -4.12 -10.77 -0.05
N ALA A 26 -5.25 -10.14 -0.36
CA ALA A 26 -6.56 -10.62 0.06
C ALA A 26 -7.02 -11.90 -0.68
N ALA A 27 -6.71 -12.03 -1.97
CA ALA A 27 -7.00 -13.23 -2.75
C ALA A 27 -6.22 -14.44 -2.22
N ASP A 28 -4.99 -14.22 -1.76
CA ASP A 28 -4.14 -15.21 -1.10
C ASP A 28 -4.58 -15.51 0.35
N LYS A 29 -5.69 -14.90 0.81
CA LYS A 29 -6.27 -15.05 2.16
C LYS A 29 -5.33 -14.65 3.31
N LEU A 30 -4.29 -13.86 3.01
CA LEU A 30 -3.36 -13.36 4.03
C LEU A 30 -4.00 -12.27 4.89
N ILE A 31 -4.91 -11.50 4.32
CA ILE A 31 -5.69 -10.48 5.03
C ILE A 31 -7.20 -10.72 4.91
N SER A 32 -7.93 -10.36 5.95
CA SER A 32 -9.39 -10.34 6.00
C SER A 32 -9.97 -9.19 5.17
N VAL A 33 -11.29 -9.25 4.93
CA VAL A 33 -12.04 -8.18 4.25
C VAL A 33 -11.91 -6.84 5.00
N ALA A 34 -11.94 -6.87 6.34
CA ALA A 34 -11.80 -5.67 7.17
C ALA A 34 -10.38 -5.06 7.05
N GLU A 35 -9.34 -5.90 7.07
CA GLU A 35 -7.95 -5.48 6.89
C GLU A 35 -7.72 -4.90 5.49
N LYS A 36 -8.30 -5.52 4.45
CA LYS A 36 -8.28 -4.98 3.08
C LYS A 36 -8.96 -3.60 3.01
N GLY A 37 -10.11 -3.45 3.68
CA GLY A 37 -10.83 -2.18 3.77
C GLY A 37 -9.96 -1.07 4.34
N ARG A 38 -9.30 -1.32 5.49
CA ARG A 38 -8.39 -0.37 6.11
C ARG A 38 -7.18 -0.04 5.23
N LEU A 39 -6.56 -1.04 4.61
CA LEU A 39 -5.42 -0.81 3.71
C LEU A 39 -5.83 0.07 2.52
N LYS A 40 -7.03 -0.12 1.98
CA LYS A 40 -7.60 0.75 0.94
C LYS A 40 -7.73 2.20 1.45
N ASP A 41 -8.25 2.40 2.65
CA ASP A 41 -8.41 3.74 3.21
C ASP A 41 -7.06 4.44 3.40
N LEU A 42 -6.03 3.70 3.85
CA LEU A 42 -4.66 4.20 3.94
C LEU A 42 -4.07 4.61 2.58
N ILE A 43 -4.35 3.85 1.51
CA ILE A 43 -3.95 4.21 0.15
C ILE A 43 -4.63 5.53 -0.28
N LEU A 44 -5.91 5.72 0.04
CA LEU A 44 -6.68 6.90 -0.36
C LEU A 44 -6.21 8.18 0.33
N VAL A 45 -5.77 8.09 1.59
CA VAL A 45 -5.24 9.23 2.35
C VAL A 45 -3.74 9.44 2.15
N ASP A 46 -3.10 8.69 1.25
CA ASP A 46 -1.65 8.74 0.99
C ASP A 46 -0.83 8.53 2.29
N ASP A 47 -1.19 7.50 3.08
CA ASP A 47 -0.45 7.14 4.31
C ASP A 47 1.03 6.94 3.98
N SER A 48 1.89 7.61 4.75
CA SER A 48 3.33 7.67 4.47
C SER A 48 4.00 6.31 4.40
N ARG A 49 3.50 5.30 5.13
CA ARG A 49 4.04 3.93 5.09
C ARG A 49 3.71 3.24 3.78
N VAL A 50 2.49 3.45 3.28
CA VAL A 50 2.05 2.95 1.97
C VAL A 50 2.85 3.63 0.86
N SER A 51 2.99 4.96 0.90
CA SER A 51 3.75 5.71 -0.10
C SER A 51 5.22 5.30 -0.10
N HIS A 52 5.80 5.00 1.06
CA HIS A 52 7.17 4.48 1.18
C HIS A 52 7.31 3.08 0.56
N ALA A 53 6.39 2.16 0.86
CA ALA A 53 6.41 0.81 0.27
C ALA A 53 6.37 0.84 -1.26
N ILE A 54 5.56 1.73 -1.83
CA ILE A 54 5.48 1.91 -3.29
C ILE A 54 6.76 2.54 -3.84
N ALA A 55 7.36 3.48 -3.12
CA ALA A 55 8.59 4.13 -3.55
C ALA A 55 9.78 3.15 -3.61
N LEU A 56 9.88 2.22 -2.65
CA LEU A 56 10.87 1.14 -2.67
C LEU A 56 10.66 0.26 -3.92
N TYR A 57 9.43 -0.20 -4.14
CA TYR A 57 9.09 -0.97 -5.35
C TYR A 57 9.39 -0.24 -6.67
N GLU A 58 9.22 1.09 -6.71
CA GLU A 58 9.56 1.86 -7.89
C GLU A 58 11.07 1.90 -8.17
N ASP A 59 11.89 1.80 -7.12
CA ASP A 59 13.36 1.84 -7.18
C ASP A 59 13.95 0.49 -7.60
N ASP A 60 13.55 -0.59 -6.95
CA ASP A 60 14.15 -1.92 -7.11
C ASP A 60 13.29 -2.94 -7.87
N ARG A 61 12.00 -2.65 -8.08
CA ARG A 61 10.99 -3.55 -8.66
C ARG A 61 10.75 -4.83 -7.86
N ASP A 62 11.08 -4.85 -6.56
CA ASP A 62 10.81 -5.99 -5.70
C ASP A 62 9.32 -6.06 -5.32
N VAL A 63 8.60 -6.92 -6.02
CA VAL A 63 7.16 -7.13 -5.81
C VAL A 63 6.89 -7.83 -4.48
N GLU A 64 7.75 -8.76 -4.06
CA GLU A 64 7.52 -9.57 -2.87
C GLU A 64 7.75 -8.72 -1.60
N GLU A 65 8.77 -7.88 -1.59
CA GLU A 65 9.01 -6.90 -0.51
C GLU A 65 7.86 -5.88 -0.39
N MET A 66 7.34 -5.40 -1.52
CA MET A 66 6.17 -4.52 -1.53
C MET A 66 4.94 -5.22 -0.92
N LEU A 67 4.70 -6.48 -1.28
CA LEU A 67 3.56 -7.25 -0.76
C LEU A 67 3.70 -7.53 0.74
N ASP A 68 4.89 -7.91 1.20
CA ASP A 68 5.16 -8.12 2.63
C ASP A 68 4.94 -6.83 3.42
N THR A 69 5.49 -5.71 2.94
CA THR A 69 5.35 -4.42 3.60
C THR A 69 3.88 -3.99 3.68
N LEU A 70 3.11 -4.10 2.59
CA LEU A 70 1.68 -3.77 2.59
C LEU A 70 0.86 -4.72 3.49
N TYR A 71 1.21 -6.00 3.52
CA TYR A 71 0.63 -6.98 4.43
C TYR A 71 0.84 -6.57 5.90
N ARG A 72 2.08 -6.22 6.27
CA ARG A 72 2.43 -5.77 7.63
C ARG A 72 1.69 -4.49 8.01
N ILE A 73 1.52 -3.54 7.09
CA ILE A 73 0.69 -2.34 7.30
C ILE A 73 -0.76 -2.73 7.60
N ALA A 74 -1.36 -3.60 6.78
CA ALA A 74 -2.73 -4.07 6.98
C ALA A 74 -2.93 -4.78 8.33
N LYS A 75 -1.97 -5.60 8.77
CA LYS A 75 -2.01 -6.30 10.07
C LYS A 75 -1.78 -5.36 11.25
N SER A 76 -0.82 -4.45 11.16
CA SER A 76 -0.49 -3.51 12.24
C SER A 76 -1.65 -2.56 12.57
N THR A 77 -2.47 -2.21 11.58
CA THR A 77 -3.66 -1.37 11.78
C THR A 77 -4.83 -2.11 12.45
N SER A 78 -4.75 -3.44 12.55
CA SER A 78 -5.74 -4.26 13.26
C SER A 78 -5.47 -4.39 14.76
N ALA A 79 -4.27 -4.04 15.23
CA ALA A 79 -3.83 -4.27 16.61
C ALA A 79 -4.11 -3.11 17.58
N ARG A 80 -4.93 -2.13 17.19
CA ARG A 80 -5.50 -1.14 18.10
C ARG A 80 -7.01 -1.37 18.23
N ALA A 81 -7.36 -2.24 19.15
CA ALA A 81 -8.65 -2.27 19.83
C ALA A 81 -8.39 -1.94 21.30
#